data_AF-A0A482TIF7-F1
#
_entry.id   AF-A0A482TIF7-F1
#
_cell.length_a   1.000
_cell.length_b   1.000
_cell.length_c   1.000
_cell.angle_alpha   90.00
_cell.angle_beta   90.00
_cell.angle_gamma   90.00
#
_symmetry.space_group_name_H-M   'P 1'
#
loop_
_entity.id
_entity.type
_entity.pdbx_description
1 polymer ?
#
loop_
_entity_poly.entity_id
_entity_poly.type
_entity_poly.pdbx_seq_one_letter_code
_entity_poly.pdbx_strand_id
1 'polypeptide(L)' 'MSLRTIITDNVFRYFLLMGGLVATENLMRTYQNTGRVDLLGSALQFVVVVIFAILLIAYWNYMDRRAEEA' A
#
# COMPACT_ATOMS: atom_id res chain seq x y z
N MET A 1 -10.61 15.90 -1.82
CA MET A 1 -10.57 14.93 -2.93
C MET A 1 -11.46 13.74 -2.62
N SER A 2 -12.22 13.18 -3.58
CA SER A 2 -13.07 12.02 -3.30
C SER A 2 -12.24 10.74 -3.17
N LEU A 3 -12.61 9.84 -2.26
CA LEU A 3 -11.93 8.54 -2.08
C LEU A 3 -11.85 7.79 -3.41
N ARG A 4 -12.94 7.83 -4.19
CA ARG A 4 -13.06 7.27 -5.55
C ARG A 4 -11.95 7.76 -6.48
N THR A 5 -11.59 9.05 -6.42
CA THR A 5 -10.55 9.64 -7.26
C THR A 5 -9.18 9.06 -6.94
N ILE A 6 -8.87 8.88 -5.64
CA ILE A 6 -7.59 8.34 -5.17
C ILE A 6 -7.44 6.86 -5.55
N ILE A 7 -8.49 6.05 -5.39
CA ILE A 7 -8.44 4.62 -5.80
C ILE A 7 -8.38 4.43 -7.32
N THR A 8 -8.82 5.40 -8.13
CA THR A 8 -8.61 5.38 -9.59
C THR A 8 -7.28 6.01 -10.02
N ASP A 9 -6.54 6.63 -9.11
CA ASP A 9 -5.25 7.22 -9.42
C ASP A 9 -4.20 6.13 -9.71
N ASN A 10 -3.47 6.29 -10.82
CA ASN A 10 -2.49 5.29 -11.25
C ASN A 10 -1.33 5.15 -10.25
N VAL A 11 -0.89 6.24 -9.60
CA VAL A 11 0.19 6.20 -8.62
C VAL A 11 -0.26 5.40 -7.40
N PHE A 12 -1.45 5.68 -6.88
CA PHE A 12 -2.02 4.94 -5.76
C PHE A 12 -2.23 3.45 -6.11
N ARG A 13 -2.73 3.17 -7.32
CA ARG A 13 -2.94 1.81 -7.80
C ARG A 13 -1.63 1.04 -7.97
N TYR A 14 -0.59 1.66 -8.53
CA TYR A 14 0.73 1.04 -8.65
C TYR A 14 1.39 0.84 -7.29
N PHE A 15 1.22 1.77 -6.36
CA PHE A 15 1.69 1.60 -4.98
C PHE A 15 1.08 0.34 -4.35
N LEU A 16 -0.24 0.17 -4.43
CA LEU A 16 -0.92 -1.01 -3.88
C LEU A 16 -0.49 -2.30 -4.59
N LEU A 17 -0.39 -2.27 -5.93
CA LEU A 17 0.02 -3.43 -6.71
C LEU A 17 1.46 -3.85 -6.39
N MET A 18 2.41 -2.91 -6.36
CA MET A 18 3.80 -3.19 -6.03
C MET A 18 3.95 -3.63 -4.58
N GLY A 19 3.24 -3.01 -3.64
CA GLY A 19 3.22 -3.43 -2.23
C GLY A 19 2.71 -4.87 -2.07
N GLY A 20 1.62 -5.22 -2.76
CA GLY A 20 1.09 -6.59 -2.77
C GLY A 20 2.01 -7.61 -3.44
N LEU A 21 2.67 -7.21 -4.54
CA LEU A 21 3.60 -8.05 -5.28
C LEU A 21 4.83 -8.39 -4.45
N VAL A 22 5.42 -7.40 -3.77
CA VAL A 22 6.55 -7.60 -2.85
C VAL A 22 6.17 -8.49 -1.68
N ALA A 23 4.97 -8.35 -1.11
CA ALA A 23 4.51 -9.23 -0.04
C ALA A 23 4.36 -10.68 -0.52
N THR A 24 3.80 -10.89 -1.71
CA THR A 24 3.63 -12.21 -2.32
C THR A 24 4.98 -12.85 -2.65
N GLU A 25 5.91 -12.09 -3.22
CA GLU A 25 7.26 -12.55 -3.53
C GLU A 25 8.01 -13.00 -2.27
N ASN A 26 7.93 -12.21 -1.20
CA ASN A 26 8.56 -12.57 0.07
C ASN A 26 7.93 -13.81 0.70
N LEU A 27 6.60 -13.95 0.66
CA LEU A 27 5.93 -15.17 1.13
C LEU A 27 6.39 -16.38 0.33
N MET A 28 6.46 -16.27 -1.01
CA MET A 28 6.92 -17.34 -1.89
C MET A 28 8.38 -17.72 -1.61
N ARG A 29 9.26 -16.73 -1.43
CA ARG A 29 10.67 -16.93 -1.11
C ARG A 29 10.85 -17.62 0.25
N THR A 30 10.11 -17.18 1.27
CA THR A 30 10.16 -17.82 2.60
C THR A 30 9.66 -19.25 2.54
N TYR A 31 8.60 -19.51 1.78
CA TYR A 31 8.09 -20.86 1.56
C TYR A 31 9.12 -21.76 0.85
N GLN A 32 9.77 -21.27 -0.21
CA GLN A 32 10.82 -22.01 -0.91
C GLN A 32 12.01 -22.34 -0.01
N ASN A 33 12.40 -21.42 0.88
CA ASN A 33 13.56 -21.59 1.74
C ASN A 33 13.30 -22.47 2.98
N THR A 34 12.09 -22.43 3.53
CA THR A 34 11.78 -23.06 4.84
C THR A 34 10.73 -24.16 4.77
N GLY A 35 10.01 -24.29 3.65
CA GLY A 35 8.83 -25.15 3.51
C GLY A 35 7.62 -24.66 4.31
N ARG A 36 7.69 -23.49 4.95
CA ARG A 36 6.63 -22.94 5.81
C ARG A 36 6.04 -21.67 5.22
N VAL A 37 4.73 -21.49 5.41
CA VAL A 37 4.04 -20.25 5.06
C VAL A 37 4.18 -19.27 6.22
N ASP A 38 4.96 -18.21 6.02
CA ASP A 38 5.10 -17.14 7.02
C ASP A 38 3.94 -16.13 6.90
N LEU A 39 2.83 -16.50 7.53
CA LEU A 39 1.62 -15.67 7.59
C LEU A 39 1.82 -14.41 8.43
N LEU A 40 2.64 -14.47 9.48
CA LEU A 40 2.90 -13.34 10.38
C LEU A 40 3.73 -12.26 9.68
N GLY A 41 4.83 -12.66 9.02
CA GLY A 41 5.64 -11.75 8.23
C GLY A 41 4.83 -11.10 7.11
N SER A 42 4.02 -11.89 6.40
CA SER A 42 3.17 -11.39 5.31
C SER A 42 2.07 -10.45 5.81
N ALA A 43 1.45 -10.75 6.95
CA ALA A 43 0.46 -9.87 7.57
C ALA A 43 1.07 -8.54 8.02
N LEU A 44 2.26 -8.57 8.63
CA LEU A 44 2.99 -7.35 8.99
C LEU A 44 3.31 -6.50 7.77
N GLN A 45 3.75 -7.13 6.68
CA GLN A 45 4.07 -6.44 5.43
C GLN A 45 2.82 -5.80 4.81
N PHE A 46 1.68 -6.49 4.86
CA PHE A 46 0.40 -5.94 4.45
C PHE A 46 -0.03 -4.74 5.29
N VAL A 47 0.13 -4.81 6.62
CA VAL A 47 -0.15 -3.70 7.54
C VAL A 47 0.69 -2.46 7.18
N VAL A 48 1.98 -2.65 6.86
CA VAL A 48 2.85 -1.55 6.42
C VAL A 48 2.30 -0.88 5.16
N VAL A 49 1.92 -1.67 4.15
CA VAL A 49 1.32 -1.14 2.90
C VAL A 49 0.05 -0.33 3.19
N VAL A 50 -0.82 -0.83 4.08
CA VAL A 50 -2.05 -0.13 4.49
C VAL A 50 -1.75 1.19 5.19
N ILE A 51 -0.77 1.23 6.10
CA ILE A 51 -0.37 2.47 6.79
C ILE A 51 0.07 3.52 5.77
N PHE A 52 0.94 3.15 4.82
CA PHE A 52 1.39 4.06 3.78
C PHE A 52 0.26 4.51 2.85
N ALA A 53 -0.69 3.62 2.52
CA ALA A 53 -1.88 3.98 1.76
C ALA A 53 -2.71 5.07 2.47
N ILE A 54 -2.94 4.90 3.79
CA ILE A 54 -3.66 5.89 4.61
C ILE A 54 -2.91 7.22 4.64
N LEU A 55 -1.59 7.20 4.82
CA LEU A 55 -0.76 8.41 4.82
C LEU A 55 -0.79 9.14 3.47
N LEU A 56 -0.75 8.40 2.35
CA LEU A 56 -0.90 8.96 1.01
C LEU A 56 -2.25 9.64 0.85
N ILE A 57 -3.35 8.99 1.26
CA ILE A 57 -4.69 9.58 1.23
C ILE A 57 -4.73 10.87 2.06
N ALA A 58 -4.18 10.85 3.27
CA ALA A 58 -4.13 12.02 4.15
C ALA A 58 -3.30 13.16 3.55
N TYR A 59 -2.15 12.85 2.95
CA TYR A 59 -1.28 13.80 2.27
C TYR A 59 -1.99 14.48 1.10
N TRP A 60 -2.64 13.71 0.23
CA TRP A 60 -3.39 14.27 -0.90
C TRP A 60 -4.54 15.15 -0.45
N ASN A 61 -5.29 14.73 0.58
CA ASN A 61 -6.35 15.57 1.16
C ASN A 61 -5.80 16.87 1.75
N TYR A 62 -4.63 16.84 2.37
CA TYR A 62 -3.97 18.04 2.88
C TYR A 62 -3.54 18.98 1.74
N MET A 63 -2.95 18.43 0.66
CA MET A 63 -2.55 19.22 -0.51
C MET A 63 -3.73 19.85 -1.24
N ASP A 64 -4.83 19.11 -1.39
CA ASP A 64 -6.07 19.59 -2.02
C ASP A 64 -6.64 20.80 -1.26
N ARG A 65 -6.74 20.70 0.07
CA ARG A 65 -7.14 21.82 0.93
C ARG A 65 -6.22 23.03 0.79
N ARG A 66 -4.91 22.80 0.76
CA ARG A 66 -3.93 23.89 0.61
C ARG A 66 -4.04 24.59 -0.74
N ALA A 67 -4.43 23.86 -1.78
CA ALA A 67 -4.65 24.43 -3.12
C ALA A 67 -5.93 25.27 -3.18
N GLU A 68 -6.97 24.94 -2.42
CA GLU A 68 -8.18 25.76 -2.28
C GLU A 68 -7.94 27.06 -1.49
N GLU A 69 -6.98 27.04 -0.56
CA GLU A 69 -6.60 28.18 0.28
C GLU A 69 -5.62 29.17 -0.41
N ALA A 70 -5.08 28.83 -1.59
CA ALA A 70 -4.06 29.60 -2.33
C ALA A 70 -4.64 30.36 -3.54
#